data_AF-C6HWT3-F1
#
_entry.id   AF-C6HWT3-F1
#
_cell.length_a   1.000
_cell.length_b   1.000
_cell.length_c   1.000
_cell.angle_alpha   90.00
_cell.angle_beta   90.00
_cell.angle_gamma   90.00
#
_symmetry.space_group_name_H-M   'P 1'
#
loop_
_entity.id
_entity.type
_entity.pdbx_description
1 polymer ?
#
loop_
_entity_poly.entity_id
_entity_poly.type
_entity_poly.pdbx_seq_one_letter_code
_entity_poly.pdbx_strand_id
1 'polypeptide(L)'
;MTSDPHVPEDEEDEEELPLAPPRKEGKGCFLVLIVLSAIPVVFFLLTFLGGNYLTYVYMRYFAVDRGLSVRRPPEVPLPEFKRDLEDFDRFYDAGNRGTIPGRDVVNLSSELKNMMSYPGPVRPEVLREVDRHAREVMQQYHVDGVGTAR
;
A
#
# COMPACT_ATOMS: atom_id res chain seq x y z
N MET A 1 -75.47 67.61 11.18
CA MET A 1 -74.28 68.42 10.89
C MET A 1 -73.37 68.17 12.09
N THR A 2 -72.26 67.45 12.06
CA THR A 2 -71.17 67.17 11.09
C THR A 2 -70.43 65.92 11.64
N SER A 3 -70.21 64.85 10.88
CA SER A 3 -68.95 64.49 10.20
C SER A 3 -67.70 64.39 11.11
N ASP A 4 -67.39 63.16 11.57
CA ASP A 4 -66.11 62.38 11.52
C ASP A 4 -64.71 63.09 11.51
N PRO A 5 -63.58 62.38 11.69
CA PRO A 5 -62.98 61.76 12.88
C PRO A 5 -61.55 62.33 13.16
N HIS A 6 -60.93 62.03 14.31
CA HIS A 6 -59.47 61.98 14.38
C HIS A 6 -58.98 61.08 15.52
N VAL A 7 -58.55 59.88 15.14
CA VAL A 7 -57.51 59.15 15.88
C VAL A 7 -56.18 59.57 15.26
N PRO A 8 -55.19 59.90 16.09
CA PRO A 8 -53.88 59.32 15.86
C PRO A 8 -53.46 58.49 17.09
N GLU A 9 -52.89 57.35 16.77
CA GLU A 9 -52.35 56.32 17.63
C GLU A 9 -51.11 56.84 18.35
N ASP A 10 -51.17 56.90 19.68
CA ASP A 10 -49.99 56.85 20.53
C ASP A 10 -49.66 55.35 20.72
N GLU A 11 -48.87 54.79 19.80
CA GLU A 11 -48.16 53.53 20.05
C GLU A 11 -46.69 53.85 20.32
N GLU A 12 -46.39 53.90 21.63
CA GLU A 12 -45.05 53.89 22.18
C GLU A 12 -44.39 52.51 21.99
N ASP A 13 -43.06 52.56 21.84
CA ASP A 13 -42.09 51.55 22.25
C ASP A 13 -42.02 50.20 21.51
N GLU A 14 -41.28 50.15 20.40
CA GLU A 14 -40.30 49.07 20.18
C GLU A 14 -39.03 49.66 19.54
N GLU A 15 -38.07 50.08 20.37
CA GLU A 15 -36.68 50.27 19.94
C GLU A 15 -36.16 48.95 19.35
N GLU A 16 -36.07 48.88 18.02
CA GLU A 16 -35.37 47.80 17.32
C GLU A 16 -33.91 47.72 17.79
N LEU A 17 -33.65 46.85 18.77
CA LEU A 17 -32.30 46.43 19.11
C LEU A 17 -31.63 45.91 17.83
N PRO A 18 -30.43 46.38 17.47
CA PRO A 18 -29.74 45.85 16.30
C PRO A 18 -29.44 44.36 16.53
N LEU A 19 -30.18 43.51 15.83
CA LEU A 19 -29.94 42.08 15.73
C LEU A 19 -28.46 41.86 15.38
N ALA A 20 -27.71 41.34 16.34
CA ALA A 20 -26.32 40.96 16.16
C ALA A 20 -26.18 40.13 14.87
N PRO A 21 -25.19 40.41 14.00
CA PRO A 21 -25.07 39.69 12.74
C PRO A 21 -24.89 38.18 13.02
N PRO A 22 -25.56 37.29 12.29
CA PRO A 22 -25.46 35.86 12.53
C PRO A 22 -24.02 35.42 12.28
N ARG A 23 -23.33 35.00 13.35
CA ARG A 23 -22.00 34.38 13.27
C ARG A 23 -22.06 33.14 12.39
N LYS A 24 -21.64 33.27 11.12
CA LYS A 24 -21.34 32.14 10.22
C LYS A 24 -19.87 31.74 10.39
N GLU A 25 -19.47 31.31 11.58
CA GLU A 25 -18.10 30.86 11.83
C GLU A 25 -18.13 29.39 12.27
N GLY A 26 -17.59 28.49 11.43
CA GLY A 26 -17.32 27.12 11.86
C GLY A 26 -17.38 26.04 10.79
N LYS A 27 -18.05 26.26 9.65
CA LYS A 27 -18.24 25.20 8.64
C LYS A 27 -16.96 24.82 7.90
N GLY A 28 -16.04 25.76 7.68
CA GLY A 28 -14.78 25.51 6.96
C GLY A 28 -13.73 24.74 7.77
N CYS A 29 -13.59 25.06 9.07
CA CYS A 29 -12.58 24.43 9.93
C CYS A 29 -12.92 22.95 10.20
N PHE A 30 -14.22 22.64 10.38
CA PHE A 30 -14.68 21.27 10.56
C PHE A 30 -14.46 20.39 9.32
N LEU A 31 -14.67 20.94 8.11
CA LEU A 31 -14.48 20.19 6.86
C LEU A 31 -12.99 19.90 6.59
N VAL A 32 -12.11 20.84 6.93
CA VAL A 32 -10.66 20.64 6.88
C VAL A 32 -10.20 19.57 7.88
N LEU A 33 -10.77 19.53 9.09
CA LEU A 33 -10.49 18.48 10.08
C LEU A 33 -10.94 17.09 9.59
N ILE A 34 -12.10 16.99 8.92
CA ILE A 34 -12.55 15.75 8.31
C ILE A 34 -11.58 15.29 7.22
N VAL A 35 -11.19 16.19 6.30
CA VAL A 35 -10.27 15.86 5.21
C VAL A 35 -8.90 15.44 5.76
N LEU A 36 -8.35 16.17 6.74
CA LEU A 36 -7.08 15.83 7.39
C LEU A 36 -7.16 14.51 8.18
N SER A 37 -8.29 14.20 8.80
CA SER A 37 -8.53 12.91 9.48
C SER A 37 -8.73 11.75 8.50
N ALA A 38 -9.20 12.02 7.29
CA ALA A 38 -9.37 11.02 6.25
C ALA A 38 -8.02 10.57 5.66
N ILE A 39 -6.99 11.42 5.67
CA ILE A 39 -5.64 11.08 5.18
C ILE A 39 -5.06 9.84 5.90
N PRO A 40 -4.96 9.80 7.25
CA PRO A 40 -4.46 8.61 7.93
C PRO A 40 -5.38 7.41 7.75
N VAL A 41 -6.70 7.60 7.62
CA VAL A 41 -7.65 6.49 7.38
C VAL A 41 -7.45 5.87 5.99
N VAL A 42 -7.33 6.70 4.94
CA VAL A 42 -7.04 6.25 3.57
C VAL A 42 -5.64 5.64 3.50
N PHE A 43 -4.66 6.23 4.18
CA PHE A 43 -3.32 5.66 4.30
C PHE A 43 -3.35 4.29 4.99
N PHE A 44 -4.08 4.14 6.10
CA PHE A 44 -4.29 2.85 6.77
C PHE A 44 -5.00 1.86 5.85
N LEU A 45 -6.08 2.26 5.17
CA LEU A 45 -6.79 1.40 4.21
C LEU A 45 -5.88 0.95 3.07
N LEU A 46 -5.08 1.82 2.47
CA LEU A 46 -4.11 1.47 1.43
C LEU A 46 -3.01 0.55 1.97
N THR A 47 -2.57 0.76 3.20
CA THR A 47 -1.54 -0.07 3.83
C THR A 47 -2.09 -1.43 4.25
N PHE A 48 -3.37 -1.52 4.64
CA PHE A 48 -4.00 -2.78 5.06
C PHE A 48 -4.57 -3.59 3.88
N LEU A 49 -5.18 -2.95 2.87
CA LEU A 49 -5.64 -3.62 1.65
C LEU A 49 -4.52 -3.86 0.64
N GLY A 50 -3.55 -2.94 0.55
CA GLY A 50 -2.48 -2.95 -0.44
C GLY A 50 -1.07 -3.18 0.10
N GLY A 51 -0.89 -3.27 1.43
CA GLY A 51 0.44 -3.43 2.02
C GLY A 51 1.09 -4.77 1.68
N ASN A 52 0.30 -5.84 1.55
CA ASN A 52 0.80 -7.12 1.06
C ASN A 52 1.31 -6.97 -0.38
N TYR A 53 0.51 -6.36 -1.27
CA TYR A 53 0.90 -6.10 -2.65
C TYR A 53 2.17 -5.25 -2.77
N LEU A 54 2.24 -4.12 -2.05
CA LEU A 54 3.42 -3.25 -2.04
C LEU A 54 4.66 -3.95 -1.49
N THR A 55 4.49 -4.79 -0.46
CA THR A 55 5.59 -5.59 0.10
C THR A 55 6.09 -6.61 -0.92
N TYR A 56 5.19 -7.27 -1.66
CA TYR A 56 5.57 -8.22 -2.71
C TYR A 56 6.29 -7.55 -3.87
N VAL A 57 5.77 -6.44 -4.37
CA VAL A 57 6.41 -5.67 -5.46
C VAL A 57 7.78 -5.17 -5.01
N TYR A 58 7.90 -4.67 -3.79
CA TYR A 58 9.18 -4.19 -3.25
C TYR A 58 10.19 -5.33 -3.05
N MET A 59 9.76 -6.47 -2.49
CA MET A 59 10.63 -7.62 -2.25
C MET A 59 11.09 -8.25 -3.56
N ARG A 60 10.20 -8.41 -4.56
CA ARG A 60 10.56 -8.87 -5.91
C ARG A 60 11.56 -7.92 -6.57
N TYR A 61 11.28 -6.62 -6.57
CA TYR A 61 12.17 -5.61 -7.16
C TYR A 61 13.56 -5.61 -6.49
N PHE A 62 13.61 -5.75 -5.17
CA PHE A 62 14.88 -5.79 -4.44
C PHE A 62 15.65 -7.08 -4.71
N ALA A 63 14.99 -8.24 -4.65
CA ALA A 63 15.63 -9.55 -4.79
C ALA A 63 16.05 -9.86 -6.23
N VAL A 64 15.14 -9.69 -7.18
CA VAL A 64 15.33 -10.10 -8.58
C VAL A 64 16.00 -8.98 -9.38
N ASP A 65 15.42 -7.77 -9.38
CA ASP A 65 15.83 -6.69 -10.29
C ASP A 65 17.06 -5.90 -9.81
N ARG A 66 17.23 -5.69 -8.50
CA ARG A 66 18.38 -4.94 -7.94
C ARG A 66 19.48 -5.84 -7.40
N GLY A 67 19.10 -7.02 -6.93
CA GLY A 67 19.95 -7.93 -6.23
C GLY A 67 20.67 -8.91 -7.14
N LEU A 68 19.92 -9.92 -7.57
CA LEU A 68 20.43 -11.04 -8.34
C LEU A 68 20.91 -10.61 -9.73
N SER A 69 20.14 -9.80 -10.46
CA SER A 69 20.51 -9.37 -11.82
C SER A 69 21.85 -8.62 -11.88
N VAL A 70 22.19 -7.86 -10.83
CA VAL A 70 23.41 -7.04 -10.73
C VAL A 70 24.57 -7.82 -10.12
N ARG A 71 24.30 -8.70 -9.15
CA ARG A 71 25.32 -9.47 -8.41
C ARG A 71 25.40 -10.93 -8.84
N ARG A 72 25.20 -11.18 -10.14
CA ARG A 72 25.25 -12.51 -10.74
C ARG A 72 26.54 -13.24 -10.32
N PRO A 73 26.46 -14.49 -9.87
CA PRO A 73 27.64 -15.32 -9.69
C PRO A 73 28.38 -15.48 -11.03
N PRO A 74 29.69 -15.23 -11.12
CA PRO A 74 30.44 -15.37 -12.37
C PRO A 74 30.54 -16.83 -12.85
N GLU A 75 30.39 -17.78 -11.94
CA GLU A 75 30.50 -19.22 -12.17
C GLU A 75 29.21 -19.86 -12.70
N VAL A 76 28.06 -19.18 -12.58
CA VAL A 76 26.76 -19.70 -13.03
C VAL A 76 26.53 -19.30 -14.49
N PRO A 77 26.30 -20.27 -15.41
CA PRO A 77 25.95 -19.98 -16.79
C PRO A 77 24.69 -19.12 -16.89
N LEU A 78 24.67 -18.18 -17.85
CA LEU A 78 23.53 -17.28 -18.04
C LEU A 78 22.17 -18.02 -18.20
N PRO A 79 22.07 -19.17 -18.90
CA PRO A 79 20.81 -19.90 -18.99
C PRO A 79 20.34 -20.50 -17.67
N GLU A 80 21.25 -20.98 -16.81
CA GLU A 80 20.92 -21.50 -15.48
C GLU A 80 20.43 -20.36 -14.59
N PHE A 81 21.16 -19.26 -14.59
CA PHE A 81 20.80 -18.06 -13.83
C PHE A 81 19.43 -17.48 -14.21
N LYS A 82 19.06 -17.52 -15.49
CA LYS A 82 17.72 -17.08 -15.93
C LYS A 82 16.61 -17.97 -15.39
N ARG A 83 16.84 -19.27 -15.27
CA ARG A 83 15.85 -20.19 -14.68
C ARG A 83 15.66 -19.90 -13.19
N ASP A 84 16.75 -19.64 -12.47
CA ASP A 84 16.67 -19.25 -11.06
C ASP A 84 15.82 -17.97 -10.90
N LEU A 85 16.04 -16.96 -11.76
CA LEU A 85 15.22 -15.74 -11.76
C LEU A 85 13.74 -16.03 -12.07
N GLU A 86 13.44 -16.90 -13.03
CA GLU A 86 12.07 -17.32 -13.35
C GLU A 86 11.40 -18.09 -12.20
N ASP A 87 12.16 -18.87 -11.44
CA ASP A 87 11.68 -19.58 -10.24
C ASP A 87 11.33 -18.58 -9.12
N PHE A 88 12.20 -17.59 -8.87
CA PHE A 88 11.89 -16.53 -7.90
C PHE A 88 10.70 -15.67 -8.34
N ASP A 89 10.60 -15.31 -9.62
CA ASP A 89 9.47 -14.55 -10.13
C ASP A 89 8.14 -15.31 -9.93
N ARG A 90 8.12 -16.62 -10.20
CA ARG A 90 6.94 -17.46 -9.95
C ARG A 90 6.59 -17.56 -8.47
N PHE A 91 7.59 -17.67 -7.60
CA PHE A 91 7.38 -17.67 -6.16
C PHE A 91 6.72 -16.36 -5.69
N TYR A 92 7.25 -15.21 -6.12
CA TYR A 92 6.68 -13.91 -5.74
C TYR A 92 5.29 -13.68 -6.33
N ASP A 93 5.04 -14.13 -7.56
CA ASP A 93 3.71 -14.06 -8.17
C ASP A 93 2.69 -14.95 -7.43
N ALA A 94 3.09 -16.14 -6.97
CA ALA A 94 2.25 -17.01 -6.16
C ALA A 94 1.96 -16.42 -4.76
N GLY A 95 2.93 -15.74 -4.15
CA GLY A 95 2.73 -14.94 -2.95
C GLY A 95 1.73 -13.80 -3.16
N ASN A 96 1.85 -13.09 -4.28
CA ASN A 96 0.96 -11.99 -4.64
C ASN A 96 -0.49 -12.45 -4.89
N ARG A 97 -0.66 -13.64 -5.48
CA ARG A 97 -1.99 -14.28 -5.66
C ARG A 97 -2.58 -14.84 -4.37
N GLY A 98 -1.84 -14.80 -3.26
CA GLY A 98 -2.25 -15.35 -1.97
C GLY A 98 -2.20 -16.88 -1.90
N THR A 99 -1.55 -17.54 -2.86
CA THR A 99 -1.35 -19.00 -2.87
C THR A 99 -0.29 -19.40 -1.84
N ILE A 100 0.80 -18.64 -1.78
CA ILE A 100 1.82 -18.79 -0.73
C ILE A 100 1.52 -17.78 0.38
N PRO A 101 1.45 -18.20 1.65
CA PRO A 101 1.26 -17.30 2.78
C PRO A 101 2.37 -16.26 2.86
N GLY A 102 2.01 -15.01 3.19
CA GLY A 102 2.98 -13.91 3.27
C GLY A 102 4.13 -14.17 4.25
N ARG A 103 3.94 -14.99 5.29
CA ARG A 103 5.01 -15.42 6.19
C ARG A 103 6.16 -16.11 5.44
N ASP A 104 5.83 -17.04 4.54
CA ASP A 104 6.84 -17.83 3.82
C ASP A 104 7.55 -16.96 2.77
N VAL A 105 6.82 -16.01 2.17
CA VAL A 105 7.40 -15.01 1.28
C VAL A 105 8.38 -14.09 2.01
N VAL A 106 8.04 -13.65 3.22
CA VAL A 106 8.92 -12.83 4.07
C VAL A 106 10.15 -13.62 4.51
N ASN A 107 10.00 -14.90 4.86
CA ASN A 107 11.13 -15.76 5.24
C ASN A 107 12.14 -15.89 4.09
N LEU A 108 11.68 -16.31 2.90
CA LEU A 108 12.57 -16.47 1.74
C LEU A 108 13.21 -15.13 1.33
N SER A 109 12.45 -14.04 1.37
CA SER A 109 12.98 -12.70 1.07
C SER A 109 14.03 -12.25 2.07
N SER A 110 13.92 -12.69 3.33
CA SER A 110 14.92 -12.42 4.36
C SER A 110 16.20 -13.22 4.12
N GLU A 111 16.10 -14.47 3.67
CA GLU A 111 17.25 -15.29 3.24
C GLU A 111 17.96 -14.66 2.04
N LEU A 112 17.20 -14.24 1.01
CA LEU A 112 17.73 -13.52 -0.14
C LEU A 112 18.45 -12.23 0.27
N LYS A 113 17.84 -11.44 1.18
CA LYS A 113 18.46 -10.23 1.72
C LYS A 113 19.75 -10.54 2.48
N ASN A 114 19.77 -11.59 3.29
CA ASN A 114 20.96 -12.00 4.03
C ASN A 114 22.08 -12.44 3.08
N MET A 115 21.75 -13.19 2.03
CA MET A 115 22.70 -13.56 0.97
C MET A 115 23.31 -12.32 0.30
N MET A 116 22.49 -11.31 0.01
CA MET A 116 22.92 -10.05 -0.62
C MET A 116 23.59 -9.04 0.35
N SER A 117 23.47 -9.26 1.65
CA SER A 117 24.08 -8.37 2.66
C SER A 117 25.61 -8.40 2.60
N TYR A 118 26.18 -9.50 2.10
CA TYR A 118 27.61 -9.64 1.89
C TYR A 118 28.05 -8.86 0.64
N PRO A 119 29.15 -8.09 0.73
CA PRO A 119 29.70 -7.39 -0.42
C PRO A 119 30.33 -8.38 -1.40
N GLY A 120 30.06 -8.20 -2.69
CA GLY A 120 30.62 -9.01 -3.78
C GLY A 120 29.57 -9.80 -4.57
N PRO A 121 30.01 -10.66 -5.50
CA PRO A 121 29.12 -11.55 -6.24
C PRO A 121 28.48 -12.58 -5.30
N VAL A 122 27.24 -12.96 -5.61
CA VAL A 122 26.52 -13.99 -4.86
C VAL A 122 27.26 -15.32 -5.00
N ARG A 123 27.40 -16.06 -3.89
CA ARG A 123 27.98 -17.41 -3.89
C ARG A 123 27.00 -18.40 -4.54
N PRO A 124 27.42 -19.20 -5.54
CA PRO A 124 26.54 -20.14 -6.23
C PRO A 124 25.86 -21.15 -5.31
N GLU A 125 26.55 -21.60 -4.25
CA GLU A 125 26.02 -22.59 -3.31
C GLU A 125 24.83 -22.03 -2.53
N VAL A 126 24.95 -20.77 -2.10
CA VAL A 126 23.90 -20.08 -1.35
C VAL A 126 22.71 -19.76 -2.26
N LEU A 127 22.98 -19.35 -3.51
CA LEU A 127 21.92 -19.14 -4.50
C LEU A 127 21.12 -20.42 -4.73
N ARG A 128 21.79 -21.56 -4.91
CA ARG A 128 21.15 -22.87 -5.10
C ARG A 128 20.36 -23.33 -3.88
N GLU A 129 20.84 -23.05 -2.68
CA GLU A 129 20.14 -23.38 -1.45
C GLU A 129 18.84 -22.59 -1.32
N VAL A 130 18.89 -21.28 -1.57
CA VAL A 130 17.73 -20.39 -1.52
C VAL A 130 16.74 -20.71 -2.64
N ASP A 131 17.22 -20.99 -3.85
CA ASP A 131 16.37 -21.42 -4.97
C ASP A 131 15.70 -22.78 -4.69
N ARG A 132 16.44 -23.74 -4.14
CA ARG A 132 15.86 -25.02 -3.70
C ARG A 132 14.75 -24.80 -2.67
N HIS A 133 14.98 -23.96 -1.67
CA HIS A 133 13.97 -23.62 -0.67
C HIS A 133 12.74 -22.98 -1.32
N ALA A 134 12.93 -22.05 -2.27
CA ALA A 134 11.83 -21.46 -3.03
C ALA A 134 11.00 -22.52 -3.76
N ARG A 135 11.65 -23.49 -4.41
CA ARG A 135 11.00 -24.60 -5.11
C ARG A 135 10.26 -25.55 -4.17
N GLU A 136 10.84 -25.86 -3.02
CA GLU A 136 10.18 -26.69 -1.98
C GLU A 136 8.90 -26.03 -1.47
N VAL A 137 8.94 -24.72 -1.20
CA VAL A 137 7.76 -23.96 -0.79
C VAL A 137 6.72 -23.92 -1.91
N MET A 138 7.13 -23.65 -3.16
CA MET A 138 6.22 -23.69 -4.31
C MET A 138 5.55 -25.06 -4.47
N GLN A 139 6.29 -26.16 -4.28
CA GLN A 139 5.75 -27.52 -4.32
C GLN A 139 4.77 -27.78 -3.18
N GLN A 140 5.09 -27.35 -1.96
CA GLN A 140 4.19 -27.48 -0.81
C GLN A 140 2.83 -26.83 -1.05
N TYR A 141 2.82 -25.68 -1.73
CA TYR A 141 1.61 -24.93 -2.06
C TYR A 141 1.05 -25.23 -3.46
N HIS A 142 1.54 -26.27 -4.13
CA HIS A 142 1.07 -26.70 -5.46
C HIS A 142 1.07 -25.55 -6.48
N VAL A 143 2.09 -24.69 -6.44
CA VAL A 143 2.29 -23.65 -7.44
C VAL A 143 2.74 -24.34 -8.72
N ASP A 144 1.79 -24.58 -9.61
CA ASP A 144 2.06 -25.24 -10.89
C ASP A 144 3.18 -24.50 -11.64
N GLY A 145 4.21 -25.23 -12.03
CA GLY A 145 5.39 -24.72 -12.74
C GLY A 145 5.09 -24.20 -14.15
N VAL A 146 3.84 -23.98 -14.52
CA VAL A 146 3.41 -23.51 -15.82
C VAL A 146 2.41 -22.39 -15.60
N GLY A 147 2.78 -21.18 -16.02
CA GLY A 147 1.85 -20.08 -16.11
C GLY A 147 0.68 -20.48 -17.00
N THR A 148 -0.45 -20.83 -16.40
CA THR A 148 -1.73 -20.74 -17.10
C THR A 148 -2.15 -19.28 -17.02
N ALA A 149 -1.81 -18.55 -18.09
CA ALA A 149 -2.61 -17.42 -18.50
C ALA A 149 -4.09 -17.84 -18.51
N ARG A 150 -4.90 -17.11 -17.76
CA ARG A 150 -6.32 -16.95 -18.06
C ARG A 150 -6.53 -15.50 -18.40
#